data_AF-A0A8J3NGF2-F1
#
_entry.id   AF-A0A8J3NGF2-F1
#
_cell.length_a   1.000
_cell.length_b   1.000
_cell.length_c   1.000
_cell.angle_alpha   90.00
_cell.angle_beta   90.00
_cell.angle_gamma   90.00
#
_symmetry.space_group_name_H-M   'P 1'
#
loop_
_entity.id
_entity.type
_entity.pdbx_description
1 polymer ?
#
loop_
_entity_poly.entity_id
_entity_poly.type
_entity_poly.pdbx_seq_one_letter_code
_entity_poly.pdbx_strand_id
1 'polypeptide(L)'
;MRTVRTATVLAAAGVLLAALLVDAAPASAAYTDPLTTTTKQGLVWHATPAAALTALDNALPNVSMNTVAHSANYAMTGCTATEKASLPVAPTATTAMCWDSDRATSTAWTPQSITTSGDADDDGMWGADKIILSGWHGEDALGTGSDGKSRYDDARIMVVNDDDPSAPAFRMAYLAVPNSTGSTFSAAKAHAGGMAWYGDKIYVTAVGNTSTAIRVFSTTHILQMTSSAAAIGKTSDGYAAYGYQYALMQVGYYTYAGGTCDMSSDTGVPCFSSMSLDRSTSPDSVVTTEYFSDQTKHGRLYRYPMGSDYLLAADSSGAVAATEAYKSGVGNMQGVLSHGGKWYVAHSSATIHGQLYDQTTTASTPSYCGDPQTPACWAMHPEALTYDWATGLVWSVTEWTPASCSGAGQTCGRTLFAVPLSTLP
;
A
#
# COMPACT_ATOMS: atom_id res chain seq x y z
N MET A 1 7.47 54.42 -34.96
CA MET A 1 7.17 53.00 -35.25
C MET A 1 7.55 52.17 -34.04
N ARG A 2 6.55 51.50 -33.45
CA ARG A 2 6.56 50.32 -32.58
C ARG A 2 7.64 50.22 -31.47
N THR A 3 7.28 50.72 -30.31
CA THR A 3 7.61 50.13 -29.00
C THR A 3 7.01 48.72 -28.92
N VAL A 4 7.85 47.69 -28.74
CA VAL A 4 7.40 46.34 -28.38
C VAL A 4 7.75 46.13 -26.91
N ARG A 5 6.72 46.08 -26.07
CA ARG A 5 6.80 45.64 -24.68
C ARG A 5 6.87 44.11 -24.68
N THR A 6 7.97 43.53 -24.22
CA THR A 6 8.02 42.13 -23.80
C THR A 6 7.30 42.01 -22.46
N ALA A 7 6.12 41.39 -22.48
CA ALA A 7 5.40 41.02 -21.27
C ALA A 7 5.95 39.68 -20.76
N THR A 8 6.59 39.70 -19.61
CA THR A 8 6.93 38.50 -18.84
C THR A 8 5.63 37.95 -18.25
N VAL A 9 5.18 36.79 -18.71
CA VAL A 9 4.05 36.07 -18.10
C VAL A 9 4.61 35.30 -16.90
N LEU A 10 4.44 35.86 -15.70
CA LEU A 10 4.51 35.06 -14.47
C LEU A 10 3.26 34.18 -14.42
N ALA A 11 3.42 32.88 -14.62
CA ALA A 11 2.40 31.90 -14.25
C ALA A 11 2.46 31.74 -12.72
N ALA A 12 1.60 32.46 -12.01
CA ALA A 12 1.37 32.25 -10.59
C ALA A 12 0.57 30.94 -10.42
N ALA A 13 1.20 29.91 -9.86
CA ALA A 13 0.49 28.74 -9.34
C ALA A 13 -0.26 29.19 -8.07
N GLY A 14 -1.55 29.47 -8.22
CA GLY A 14 -2.43 29.81 -7.11
C GLY A 14 -2.75 28.57 -6.28
N VAL A 15 -2.27 28.55 -5.05
CA VAL A 15 -2.80 27.69 -3.99
C VAL A 15 -4.21 28.20 -3.67
N LEU A 16 -5.24 27.50 -4.14
CA LEU A 16 -6.60 27.71 -3.67
C LEU A 16 -6.77 27.02 -2.31
N LEU A 17 -6.43 27.74 -1.23
CA LEU A 17 -7.03 27.48 0.08
C LEU A 17 -8.45 28.03 0.03
N ALA A 18 -9.42 27.17 -0.31
CA ALA A 18 -10.82 27.45 -0.02
C ALA A 18 -11.04 27.20 1.48
N ALA A 19 -10.98 28.27 2.28
CA ALA A 19 -11.50 28.26 3.65
C ALA A 19 -13.03 28.19 3.58
N LEU A 20 -13.56 26.97 3.47
CA LEU A 20 -14.95 26.69 3.76
C LEU A 20 -15.06 26.54 5.28
N LEU A 21 -15.75 27.49 5.92
CA LEU A 21 -16.38 27.26 7.22
C LEU A 21 -17.49 26.22 7.00
N VAL A 22 -17.09 24.96 6.98
CA VAL A 22 -18.00 23.84 7.18
C VAL A 22 -18.21 23.76 8.68
N ASP A 23 -19.45 23.87 9.14
CA ASP A 23 -19.79 23.44 10.51
C ASP A 23 -19.18 22.05 10.70
N ALA A 24 -18.20 21.94 11.59
CA ALA A 24 -17.54 20.68 11.90
C ALA A 24 -18.56 19.74 12.54
N ALA A 25 -19.30 18.99 11.72
CA ALA A 25 -19.86 17.74 12.16
C ALA A 25 -18.69 16.91 12.71
N PRO A 26 -18.78 16.35 13.92
CA PRO A 26 -17.61 15.84 14.59
C PRO A 26 -17.11 14.63 13.80
N ALA A 27 -15.88 14.71 13.30
CA ALA A 27 -15.11 13.54 12.87
C ALA A 27 -14.85 12.54 14.02
N SER A 28 -15.51 12.71 15.18
CA SER A 28 -15.49 11.82 16.34
C SER A 28 -16.72 10.93 16.47
N ALA A 29 -17.73 11.03 15.60
CA ALA A 29 -18.85 10.10 15.65
C ALA A 29 -18.40 8.72 15.11
N ALA A 30 -18.85 7.65 15.77
CA ALA A 30 -18.58 6.30 15.32
C ALA A 30 -19.50 5.92 14.14
N TYR A 31 -18.95 5.27 13.12
CA TYR A 31 -19.76 4.56 12.11
C TYR A 31 -20.31 3.27 12.71
N THR A 32 -21.58 3.28 13.10
CA THR A 32 -22.24 2.15 13.79
C THR A 32 -23.04 1.24 12.86
N ASP A 33 -23.22 1.65 11.60
CA ASP A 33 -23.97 0.84 10.63
C ASP A 33 -23.20 -0.45 10.29
N PRO A 34 -23.85 -1.63 10.37
CA PRO A 34 -23.22 -2.89 10.02
C PRO A 34 -22.98 -3.00 8.51
N LEU A 35 -22.19 -4.00 8.12
CA LEU A 35 -21.97 -4.30 6.70
C LEU A 35 -23.29 -4.70 6.02
N THR A 36 -23.50 -4.20 4.81
CA THR A 36 -24.62 -4.62 3.97
C THR A 36 -24.10 -5.26 2.70
N THR A 37 -24.75 -6.32 2.20
CA THR A 37 -24.33 -6.98 0.97
C THR A 37 -24.44 -6.03 -0.23
N THR A 38 -23.48 -6.10 -1.15
CA THR A 38 -23.50 -5.32 -2.39
C THR A 38 -23.16 -6.16 -3.61
N THR A 39 -23.20 -5.54 -4.79
CA THR A 39 -22.86 -6.19 -6.05
C THR A 39 -21.39 -6.58 -6.04
N LYS A 40 -21.12 -7.83 -6.42
CA LYS A 40 -19.75 -8.35 -6.56
C LYS A 40 -19.02 -7.65 -7.71
N GLN A 41 -17.75 -7.33 -7.47
CA GLN A 41 -16.83 -6.90 -8.51
C GLN A 41 -16.01 -8.11 -8.97
N GLY A 42 -15.97 -8.38 -10.27
CA GLY A 42 -15.08 -9.39 -10.86
C GLY A 42 -13.73 -8.79 -11.23
N LEU A 43 -12.69 -9.64 -11.26
CA LEU A 43 -11.37 -9.28 -11.78
C LEU A 43 -11.03 -10.15 -13.00
N VAL A 44 -10.07 -9.70 -13.81
CA VAL A 44 -9.54 -10.46 -14.94
C VAL A 44 -8.02 -10.47 -14.86
N TRP A 45 -7.43 -11.67 -14.85
CA TRP A 45 -5.99 -11.88 -14.82
C TRP A 45 -5.33 -11.67 -16.18
N HIS A 46 -4.20 -10.98 -16.19
CA HIS A 46 -3.36 -10.76 -17.36
C HIS A 46 -1.91 -11.10 -17.01
N ALA A 47 -1.41 -12.22 -17.52
CA ALA A 47 -0.04 -12.64 -17.32
C ALA A 47 0.95 -11.77 -18.11
N THR A 48 2.09 -11.44 -17.49
CA THR A 48 3.27 -11.00 -18.24
C THR A 48 3.76 -12.17 -19.10
N PRO A 49 4.14 -11.97 -20.38
CA PRO A 49 4.63 -13.06 -21.22
C PRO A 49 5.80 -13.80 -20.56
N ALA A 50 5.71 -15.12 -20.41
CA ALA A 50 6.76 -15.92 -19.78
C ALA A 50 8.12 -15.75 -20.48
N ALA A 51 8.12 -15.64 -21.82
CA ALA A 51 9.33 -15.37 -22.58
C ALA A 51 9.98 -14.01 -22.26
N ALA A 52 9.20 -12.99 -21.87
CA ALA A 52 9.73 -11.70 -21.45
C ALA A 52 10.43 -11.81 -20.08
N LEU A 53 9.82 -12.52 -19.13
CA LEU A 53 10.43 -12.78 -17.82
C LEU A 53 11.74 -13.57 -18.00
N THR A 54 11.71 -14.67 -18.75
CA THR A 54 12.91 -15.47 -19.05
C THR A 54 14.00 -14.66 -19.75
N ALA A 55 13.64 -13.76 -20.67
CA ALA A 55 14.62 -12.92 -21.35
C ALA A 55 15.34 -11.96 -20.37
N LEU A 56 14.60 -11.39 -19.41
CA LEU A 56 15.18 -10.54 -18.38
C LEU A 56 16.01 -11.34 -17.37
N ASP A 57 15.54 -12.50 -16.92
CA ASP A 57 16.27 -13.41 -16.02
C ASP A 57 17.61 -13.87 -16.63
N ASN A 58 17.65 -14.07 -17.95
CA ASN A 58 18.88 -14.42 -18.67
C ASN A 58 19.81 -13.21 -18.87
N ALA A 59 19.27 -12.00 -18.88
CA ALA A 59 20.03 -10.77 -19.15
C ALA A 59 20.63 -10.15 -17.87
N LEU A 60 20.09 -10.48 -16.69
CA LEU A 60 20.44 -9.85 -15.42
C LEU A 60 20.61 -10.90 -14.31
N PRO A 61 21.47 -10.65 -13.31
CA PRO A 61 21.51 -11.52 -12.13
C PRO A 61 20.14 -11.51 -11.44
N ASN A 62 19.52 -12.68 -11.35
CA ASN A 62 18.30 -12.91 -10.58
C ASN A 62 18.68 -13.40 -9.18
N VAL A 63 18.17 -12.72 -8.15
CA VAL A 63 18.52 -12.96 -6.74
C VAL A 63 17.29 -13.30 -5.92
N SER A 64 17.50 -13.85 -4.72
CA SER A 64 16.40 -14.16 -3.79
C SER A 64 15.98 -12.94 -2.97
N MET A 65 14.78 -12.98 -2.37
CA MET A 65 14.35 -11.98 -1.40
C MET A 65 15.28 -11.92 -0.18
N ASN A 66 15.77 -13.09 0.29
CA ASN A 66 16.76 -13.19 1.36
C ASN A 66 18.04 -12.42 1.00
N THR A 67 18.51 -12.54 -0.25
CA THR A 67 19.67 -11.77 -0.72
C THR A 67 19.43 -10.27 -0.65
N VAL A 68 18.22 -9.80 -0.96
CA VAL A 68 17.88 -8.38 -0.83
C VAL A 68 17.86 -7.96 0.64
N ALA A 69 17.20 -8.73 1.51
CA ALA A 69 17.10 -8.47 2.94
C ALA A 69 18.49 -8.40 3.60
N HIS A 70 19.37 -9.36 3.32
CA HIS A 70 20.76 -9.40 3.82
C HIS A 70 21.70 -8.37 3.16
N SER A 71 21.24 -7.69 2.09
CA SER A 71 21.96 -6.58 1.47
C SER A 71 21.53 -5.20 1.99
N ALA A 72 20.78 -5.17 3.10
CA ALA A 72 20.33 -3.97 3.79
C ALA A 72 21.48 -2.96 3.95
N ASN A 73 21.21 -1.71 3.58
CA ASN A 73 22.19 -0.64 3.62
C ASN A 73 21.69 0.61 4.35
N TYR A 74 20.52 0.51 4.98
CA TYR A 74 19.96 1.52 5.87
C TYR A 74 19.47 0.84 7.14
N ALA A 75 19.88 1.36 8.29
CA ALA A 75 19.30 0.94 9.57
C ALA A 75 17.94 1.60 9.75
N MET A 76 16.98 0.86 10.30
CA MET A 76 15.87 1.50 10.99
C MET A 76 16.37 2.05 12.32
N THR A 77 15.77 3.14 12.78
CA THR A 77 16.19 3.84 14.00
C THR A 77 15.12 3.73 15.08
N GLY A 78 15.51 4.00 16.33
CA GLY A 78 14.52 4.17 17.40
C GLY A 78 13.60 5.35 17.12
N CYS A 79 12.30 5.17 17.36
CA CYS A 79 11.30 6.20 17.12
C CYS A 79 11.49 7.44 18.01
N THR A 80 11.46 8.61 17.39
CA THR A 80 11.42 9.91 18.07
C THR A 80 10.11 10.10 18.83
N ALA A 81 10.05 11.10 19.71
CA ALA A 81 8.80 11.45 20.40
C ALA A 81 7.68 11.85 19.42
N THR A 82 8.03 12.58 18.34
CA THR A 82 7.09 13.00 17.30
C THR A 82 6.52 11.81 16.54
N GLU A 83 7.34 10.83 16.18
CA GLU A 83 6.87 9.61 15.52
C GLU A 83 6.01 8.76 16.46
N LYS A 84 6.41 8.62 17.73
CA LYS A 84 5.60 7.90 18.74
C LYS A 84 4.23 8.53 18.98
N ALA A 85 4.09 9.83 18.77
CA ALA A 85 2.78 10.50 18.86
C ALA A 85 1.80 10.08 17.75
N SER A 86 2.28 9.43 16.68
CA SER A 86 1.40 8.88 15.65
C SER A 86 0.81 7.52 16.00
N LEU A 87 1.34 6.81 17.00
CA LEU A 87 0.91 5.47 17.37
C LEU A 87 -0.54 5.44 17.85
N PRO A 88 -1.24 4.29 17.72
CA PRO A 88 -2.60 4.18 18.21
C PRO A 88 -2.66 4.40 19.73
N VAL A 89 -3.69 5.14 20.17
CA VAL A 89 -4.01 5.30 21.59
C VAL A 89 -4.62 4.02 22.13
N ALA A 90 -5.55 3.41 21.38
CA ALA A 90 -6.16 2.13 21.70
C ALA A 90 -6.48 1.31 20.43
N PRO A 91 -6.06 0.03 20.37
CA PRO A 91 -5.13 -0.63 21.29
C PRO A 91 -3.72 -0.03 21.22
N THR A 92 -2.97 -0.11 22.33
CA THR A 92 -1.58 0.38 22.37
C THR A 92 -0.67 -0.53 21.54
N ALA A 93 0.15 0.06 20.67
CA ALA A 93 1.17 -0.65 19.91
C ALA A 93 2.16 -1.38 20.83
N THR A 94 2.41 -2.66 20.55
CA THR A 94 3.39 -3.48 21.27
C THR A 94 4.76 -3.46 20.61
N THR A 95 4.82 -3.10 19.34
CA THR A 95 6.05 -2.91 18.57
C THR A 95 5.93 -1.69 17.68
N ALA A 96 7.04 -1.00 17.46
CA ALA A 96 7.15 0.12 16.55
C ALA A 96 8.57 0.21 15.98
N MET A 97 8.67 0.50 14.69
CA MET A 97 9.92 0.73 13.97
C MET A 97 9.84 2.06 13.23
N CYS A 98 10.94 2.80 13.22
CA CYS A 98 10.99 4.11 12.57
C CYS A 98 12.11 4.19 11.54
N TRP A 99 11.84 4.94 10.49
CA TRP A 99 12.76 5.10 9.37
C TRP A 99 13.91 6.03 9.73
N ASP A 100 15.01 5.94 8.97
CA ASP A 100 16.03 6.99 9.04
C ASP A 100 15.48 8.36 8.60
N SER A 101 16.18 9.43 8.99
CA SER A 101 15.76 10.81 8.78
C SER A 101 15.32 11.12 7.34
N ASP A 102 16.03 10.61 6.32
CA ASP A 102 15.74 10.94 4.92
C ASP A 102 14.39 10.33 4.47
N ARG A 103 14.01 9.18 5.04
CA ARG A 103 12.77 8.46 4.70
C ARG A 103 11.61 8.98 5.53
N ALA A 104 11.85 9.22 6.82
CA ALA A 104 10.87 9.79 7.73
C ALA A 104 10.39 11.19 7.26
N THR A 105 11.27 11.95 6.60
CA THR A 105 10.98 13.32 6.12
C THR A 105 10.82 13.44 4.60
N SER A 106 10.86 12.33 3.86
CA SER A 106 10.82 12.37 2.39
C SER A 106 9.51 12.97 1.87
N THR A 107 9.63 14.00 1.02
CA THR A 107 8.50 14.56 0.25
C THR A 107 8.34 13.91 -1.13
N ALA A 108 9.27 13.03 -1.51
CA ALA A 108 9.29 12.38 -2.83
C ALA A 108 8.73 10.96 -2.80
N TRP A 109 8.65 10.35 -1.62
CA TRP A 109 8.14 9.01 -1.44
C TRP A 109 7.26 8.96 -0.19
N THR A 110 6.13 8.27 -0.30
CA THR A 110 5.13 8.15 0.75
C THR A 110 4.77 6.68 1.01
N PRO A 111 4.86 6.18 2.26
CA PRO A 111 4.46 4.82 2.60
C PRO A 111 2.93 4.71 2.70
N GLN A 112 2.34 3.66 2.16
CA GLN A 112 0.91 3.37 2.37
C GLN A 112 0.56 1.89 2.49
N SER A 113 1.50 0.96 2.25
CA SER A 113 1.21 -0.47 2.41
C SER A 113 2.26 -1.23 3.19
N ILE A 114 1.82 -2.35 3.74
CA ILE A 114 2.64 -3.28 4.52
C ILE A 114 2.14 -4.72 4.35
N THR A 115 3.07 -5.67 4.33
CA THR A 115 2.83 -7.13 4.45
C THR A 115 4.08 -7.74 5.10
N THR A 116 4.00 -8.99 5.58
CA THR A 116 5.14 -9.66 6.25
C THR A 116 5.37 -11.05 5.66
N SER A 117 6.51 -11.65 5.98
CA SER A 117 6.80 -13.05 5.70
C SER A 117 5.79 -14.01 6.34
N GLY A 118 5.07 -13.58 7.39
CA GLY A 118 3.98 -14.35 7.98
C GLY A 118 2.67 -14.36 7.19
N ASP A 119 2.49 -13.45 6.22
CA ASP A 119 1.49 -13.66 5.17
C ASP A 119 2.01 -14.67 4.13
N ALA A 120 3.30 -14.58 3.78
CA ALA A 120 3.93 -15.31 2.69
C ALA A 120 3.92 -16.83 2.89
N ASP A 121 4.30 -17.28 4.09
CA ASP A 121 4.43 -18.68 4.47
C ASP A 121 3.86 -18.92 5.88
N ASP A 122 3.42 -20.14 6.12
CA ASP A 122 2.66 -20.60 7.28
C ASP A 122 3.46 -20.50 8.59
N ASP A 123 4.79 -20.52 8.48
CA ASP A 123 5.73 -20.54 9.60
C ASP A 123 6.20 -19.15 10.06
N GLY A 124 5.76 -18.08 9.39
CA GLY A 124 6.16 -16.71 9.72
C GLY A 124 7.42 -16.23 9.01
N MET A 125 8.11 -17.09 8.27
CA MET A 125 9.42 -16.85 7.69
C MET A 125 9.39 -16.94 6.18
N TRP A 126 10.33 -16.26 5.53
CA TRP A 126 10.63 -16.52 4.12
C TRP A 126 11.97 -17.24 4.04
N GLY A 127 11.93 -18.56 3.92
CA GLY A 127 13.11 -19.39 4.09
C GLY A 127 13.59 -19.36 5.54
N ALA A 128 14.69 -18.65 5.82
CA ALA A 128 15.24 -18.54 7.17
C ALA A 128 15.02 -17.16 7.81
N ASP A 129 14.44 -16.21 7.07
CA ASP A 129 14.43 -14.80 7.47
C ASP A 129 13.00 -14.32 7.80
N LYS A 130 12.90 -13.42 8.78
CA LYS A 130 11.72 -12.61 9.04
C LYS A 130 11.82 -11.32 8.25
N ILE A 131 10.83 -11.08 7.38
CA ILE A 131 10.87 -9.96 6.45
C ILE A 131 9.57 -9.16 6.55
N ILE A 132 9.70 -7.85 6.70
CA ILE A 132 8.57 -6.91 6.56
C ILE A 132 8.76 -6.16 5.24
N LEU A 133 7.72 -6.12 4.43
CA LEU A 133 7.69 -5.32 3.21
C LEU A 133 6.84 -4.09 3.46
N SER A 134 7.39 -2.90 3.21
CA SER A 134 6.63 -1.65 3.21
C SER A 134 6.60 -1.06 1.80
N GLY A 135 5.40 -0.84 1.25
CA GLY A 135 5.19 -0.31 -0.09
C GLY A 135 5.05 1.21 -0.07
N TRP A 136 5.76 1.86 -1.00
CA TRP A 136 5.84 3.31 -1.10
C TRP A 136 5.57 3.74 -2.54
N HIS A 137 4.79 4.80 -2.70
CA HIS A 137 4.56 5.42 -3.99
C HIS A 137 5.30 6.76 -4.11
N GLY A 138 5.54 7.15 -5.35
CA GLY A 138 6.25 8.35 -5.73
C GLY A 138 5.34 9.57 -5.80
N GLU A 139 5.83 10.69 -5.27
CA GLU A 139 5.13 11.97 -5.26
C GLU A 139 5.64 12.90 -6.38
N ASP A 140 5.00 14.06 -6.54
CA ASP A 140 5.37 15.07 -7.54
C ASP A 140 6.84 15.50 -7.44
N ALA A 141 7.43 15.45 -6.24
CA ALA A 141 8.84 15.79 -6.02
C ALA A 141 9.82 14.84 -6.74
N LEU A 142 9.39 13.66 -7.22
CA LEU A 142 10.21 12.82 -8.10
C LEU A 142 10.35 13.40 -9.52
N GLY A 143 9.44 14.29 -9.91
CA GLY A 143 9.47 14.97 -11.21
C GLY A 143 9.21 14.04 -12.39
N THR A 144 9.91 14.28 -13.49
CA THR A 144 9.77 13.53 -14.75
C THR A 144 10.99 12.64 -14.97
N GLY A 145 10.75 11.38 -15.34
CA GLY A 145 11.79 10.40 -15.62
C GLY A 145 12.50 10.63 -16.95
N SER A 146 13.59 9.89 -17.16
CA SER A 146 14.35 9.89 -18.42
C SER A 146 13.54 9.43 -19.64
N ASP A 147 12.43 8.73 -19.42
CA ASP A 147 11.47 8.30 -20.44
C ASP A 147 10.41 9.36 -20.77
N GLY A 148 10.51 10.56 -20.18
CA GLY A 148 9.60 11.68 -20.39
C GLY A 148 8.27 11.57 -19.65
N LYS A 149 8.11 10.57 -18.77
CA LYS A 149 6.87 10.36 -18.02
C LYS A 149 6.98 10.92 -16.60
N SER A 150 5.86 11.41 -16.07
CA SER A 150 5.77 11.73 -14.64
C SER A 150 6.14 10.51 -13.82
N ARG A 151 6.87 10.73 -12.73
CA ARG A 151 7.25 9.71 -11.74
C ARG A 151 6.28 9.64 -10.55
N TYR A 152 5.22 10.44 -10.58
CA TYR A 152 4.07 10.28 -9.67
C TYR A 152 3.52 8.85 -9.78
N ASP A 153 3.21 8.23 -8.64
CA ASP A 153 2.83 6.82 -8.49
C ASP A 153 3.84 5.79 -9.04
N ASP A 154 5.12 6.17 -9.25
CA ASP A 154 6.17 5.14 -9.30
C ASP A 154 6.14 4.35 -7.99
N ALA A 155 6.25 3.02 -8.02
CA ALA A 155 6.21 2.22 -6.81
C ALA A 155 7.56 1.57 -6.46
N ARG A 156 7.83 1.45 -5.16
CA ARG A 156 8.97 0.72 -4.60
C ARG A 156 8.54 -0.03 -3.35
N ILE A 157 9.33 -1.02 -2.96
CA ILE A 157 9.22 -1.69 -1.66
C ILE A 157 10.48 -1.48 -0.83
N MET A 158 10.29 -1.36 0.46
CA MET A 158 11.32 -1.42 1.49
C MET A 158 11.31 -2.85 2.02
N VAL A 159 12.39 -3.59 1.78
CA VAL A 159 12.59 -4.95 2.29
C VAL A 159 13.32 -4.83 3.61
N VAL A 160 12.58 -4.92 4.71
CA VAL A 160 13.12 -4.85 6.07
C VAL A 160 13.48 -6.26 6.51
N ASN A 161 14.75 -6.49 6.86
CA ASN A 161 15.18 -7.66 7.60
C ASN A 161 14.85 -7.42 9.09
N ASP A 162 14.05 -8.33 9.67
CA ASP A 162 13.63 -8.31 11.07
C ASP A 162 14.08 -9.59 11.82
N ASP A 163 15.20 -10.18 11.41
CA ASP A 163 15.79 -11.34 12.08
C ASP A 163 16.25 -10.99 13.51
N ASP A 164 16.77 -9.77 13.66
CA ASP A 164 17.05 -9.13 14.96
C ASP A 164 16.15 -7.90 15.12
N PRO A 165 15.00 -8.03 15.83
CA PRO A 165 14.08 -6.93 16.07
C PRO A 165 14.67 -5.75 16.86
N SER A 166 15.85 -5.91 17.46
CA SER A 166 16.54 -4.81 18.14
C SER A 166 17.38 -3.94 17.20
N ALA A 167 17.66 -4.45 16.00
CA ALA A 167 18.48 -3.78 14.98
C ALA A 167 17.94 -3.99 13.54
N PRO A 168 16.65 -3.75 13.26
CA PRO A 168 16.11 -3.95 11.93
C PRO A 168 16.79 -3.02 10.91
N ALA A 169 17.00 -3.54 9.70
CA ALA A 169 17.65 -2.82 8.62
C ALA A 169 16.96 -3.16 7.31
N PHE A 170 17.09 -2.29 6.30
CA PHE A 170 16.34 -2.46 5.08
C PHE A 170 17.12 -2.12 3.81
N ARG A 171 16.63 -2.70 2.72
CA ARG A 171 17.04 -2.41 1.35
C ARG A 171 15.83 -2.03 0.52
N MET A 172 15.96 -1.08 -0.40
CA MET A 172 14.88 -0.81 -1.34
C MET A 172 15.02 -1.62 -2.61
N ALA A 173 13.87 -2.04 -3.14
CA ALA A 173 13.74 -2.57 -4.49
C ALA A 173 12.63 -1.83 -5.24
N TYR A 174 12.90 -1.53 -6.52
CA TYR A 174 11.97 -0.80 -7.37
C TYR A 174 10.96 -1.74 -8.01
N LEU A 175 9.71 -1.32 -8.21
CA LEU A 175 8.70 -2.14 -8.88
C LEU A 175 8.66 -1.81 -10.37
N ALA A 176 8.83 -2.83 -11.22
CA ALA A 176 9.00 -2.64 -12.66
C ALA A 176 8.06 -3.52 -13.50
N VAL A 177 7.68 -3.01 -14.67
CA VAL A 177 6.84 -3.69 -15.65
C VAL A 177 7.68 -4.04 -16.88
N PRO A 178 7.96 -5.33 -17.12
CA PRO A 178 8.59 -5.78 -18.35
C PRO A 178 7.80 -5.34 -19.59
N ASN A 179 8.51 -5.03 -20.68
CA ASN A 179 7.84 -4.96 -21.98
C ASN A 179 7.52 -6.39 -22.47
N SER A 180 6.75 -6.50 -23.56
CA SER A 180 6.27 -7.80 -24.08
C SER A 180 7.37 -8.77 -24.53
N THR A 181 8.58 -8.28 -24.76
CA THR A 181 9.73 -9.09 -25.21
C THR A 181 10.78 -9.33 -24.13
N GLY A 182 10.68 -8.68 -22.96
CA GLY A 182 11.70 -8.70 -21.92
C GLY A 182 13.02 -8.03 -22.33
N SER A 183 13.02 -7.20 -23.38
CA SER A 183 14.22 -6.47 -23.79
C SER A 183 14.48 -5.23 -22.95
N THR A 184 13.48 -4.76 -22.20
CA THR A 184 13.53 -3.61 -21.29
C THR A 184 12.31 -3.66 -20.34
N PHE A 185 12.24 -2.72 -19.41
CA PHE A 185 11.12 -2.53 -18.50
C PHE A 185 10.88 -1.04 -18.23
N SER A 186 9.71 -0.69 -17.71
CA SER A 186 9.35 0.65 -17.22
C SER A 186 8.94 0.61 -15.75
N ALA A 187 8.71 1.77 -15.15
CA ALA A 187 8.21 1.84 -13.77
C ALA A 187 6.81 1.23 -13.67
N ALA A 188 6.55 0.48 -12.61
CA ALA A 188 5.20 0.10 -12.25
C ALA A 188 4.48 1.29 -11.63
N LYS A 189 3.34 1.66 -12.23
CA LYS A 189 2.45 2.69 -11.68
C LYS A 189 1.48 2.09 -10.67
N ALA A 190 1.69 2.37 -9.39
CA ALA A 190 0.87 1.89 -8.30
C ALA A 190 0.92 2.88 -7.14
N HIS A 191 -0.26 3.24 -6.62
CA HIS A 191 -0.37 4.06 -5.41
C HIS A 191 0.03 3.24 -4.16
N ALA A 192 -0.04 1.90 -4.27
CA ALA A 192 0.42 0.97 -3.26
C ALA A 192 -0.21 1.22 -1.88
N GLY A 193 -1.50 1.56 -1.83
CA GLY A 193 -2.27 1.67 -0.58
C GLY A 193 -2.62 0.32 0.07
N GLY A 194 -2.39 -0.78 -0.65
CA GLY A 194 -2.55 -2.13 -0.17
C GLY A 194 -1.48 -3.04 -0.73
N MET A 195 -1.03 -4.00 0.09
CA MET A 195 -0.06 -5.01 -0.30
C MET A 195 -0.33 -6.32 0.44
N ALA A 196 -0.15 -7.44 -0.25
CA ALA A 196 -0.22 -8.78 0.34
C ALA A 196 0.89 -9.65 -0.25
N TRP A 197 1.46 -10.54 0.56
CA TRP A 197 2.46 -11.51 0.11
C TRP A 197 1.94 -12.92 0.34
N TYR A 198 1.86 -13.75 -0.69
CA TYR A 198 1.43 -15.14 -0.56
C TYR A 198 2.28 -16.05 -1.44
N GLY A 199 2.94 -17.04 -0.82
CA GLY A 199 3.96 -17.83 -1.49
C GLY A 199 5.02 -16.94 -2.13
N ASP A 200 5.29 -17.14 -3.42
CA ASP A 200 6.23 -16.32 -4.17
C ASP A 200 5.63 -15.01 -4.71
N LYS A 201 4.35 -14.71 -4.50
CA LYS A 201 3.65 -13.57 -5.11
C LYS A 201 3.51 -12.39 -4.16
N ILE A 202 3.81 -11.20 -4.66
CA ILE A 202 3.57 -9.93 -3.97
C ILE A 202 2.55 -9.14 -4.77
N TYR A 203 1.40 -8.88 -4.15
CA TYR A 203 0.28 -8.14 -4.70
C TYR A 203 0.37 -6.70 -4.23
N VAL A 204 0.12 -5.74 -5.13
CA VAL A 204 0.11 -4.31 -4.81
C VAL A 204 -1.08 -3.66 -5.50
N THR A 205 -1.90 -2.90 -4.76
CA THR A 205 -2.99 -2.12 -5.36
C THR A 205 -2.45 -1.11 -6.36
N ALA A 206 -3.16 -0.93 -7.47
CA ALA A 206 -2.74 -0.05 -8.54
C ALA A 206 -3.08 1.43 -8.24
N VAL A 207 -3.22 2.26 -9.27
CA VAL A 207 -3.60 3.67 -9.14
C VAL A 207 -5.13 3.80 -9.22
N GLY A 208 -5.71 4.86 -8.67
CA GLY A 208 -7.12 5.19 -8.89
C GLY A 208 -7.42 5.59 -10.34
N ASN A 209 -8.69 5.57 -10.72
CA ASN A 209 -9.17 6.00 -12.04
C ASN A 209 -8.51 5.29 -13.25
N THR A 210 -8.11 4.03 -13.06
CA THR A 210 -7.61 3.14 -14.12
C THR A 210 -8.36 1.81 -14.10
N SER A 211 -8.16 0.99 -15.14
CA SER A 211 -8.73 -0.36 -15.22
C SER A 211 -7.89 -1.41 -14.51
N THR A 212 -6.58 -1.16 -14.32
CA THR A 212 -5.73 -2.04 -13.50
C THR A 212 -6.12 -1.89 -12.04
N ALA A 213 -6.47 -3.00 -11.40
CA ALA A 213 -6.85 -3.06 -9.99
C ALA A 213 -5.65 -3.40 -9.09
N ILE A 214 -4.92 -4.45 -9.48
CA ILE A 214 -3.86 -5.05 -8.68
C ILE A 214 -2.71 -5.43 -9.60
N ARG A 215 -1.48 -5.12 -9.21
CA ARG A 215 -0.25 -5.62 -9.86
C ARG A 215 0.32 -6.78 -9.06
N VAL A 216 0.87 -7.77 -9.74
CA VAL A 216 1.49 -8.94 -9.10
C VAL A 216 2.94 -9.03 -9.53
N PHE A 217 3.82 -9.03 -8.53
CA PHE A 217 5.26 -9.25 -8.63
C PHE A 217 5.60 -10.63 -8.06
N SER A 218 6.81 -11.12 -8.32
CA SER A 218 7.25 -12.38 -7.72
C SER A 218 8.67 -12.28 -7.15
N THR A 219 8.88 -12.96 -6.02
CA THR A 219 10.18 -13.15 -5.38
C THR A 219 11.12 -14.01 -6.23
N THR A 220 10.62 -14.67 -7.29
CA THR A 220 11.42 -15.41 -8.26
C THR A 220 11.95 -14.55 -9.41
N HIS A 221 11.61 -13.26 -9.46
CA HIS A 221 12.06 -12.33 -10.52
C HIS A 221 12.56 -11.01 -9.92
N ILE A 222 13.50 -11.11 -8.98
CA ILE A 222 14.19 -9.97 -8.39
C ILE A 222 15.52 -9.79 -9.13
N LEU A 223 15.59 -8.76 -9.96
CA LEU A 223 16.74 -8.55 -10.83
C LEU A 223 17.67 -7.49 -10.24
N GLN A 224 18.96 -7.82 -10.17
CA GLN A 224 19.99 -6.87 -9.79
C GLN A 224 20.38 -6.01 -11.00
N MET A 225 20.28 -4.70 -10.84
CA MET A 225 20.63 -3.73 -11.88
C MET A 225 22.14 -3.70 -12.11
N THR A 226 22.54 -3.53 -13.38
CA THR A 226 23.96 -3.44 -13.77
C THR A 226 24.42 -2.00 -13.96
N SER A 227 23.50 -1.03 -13.90
CA SER A 227 23.77 0.39 -14.02
C SER A 227 23.04 1.17 -12.93
N SER A 228 23.72 2.15 -12.34
CA SER A 228 23.16 3.10 -11.38
C SER A 228 22.63 4.38 -12.04
N ALA A 229 22.47 4.39 -13.36
CA ALA A 229 21.98 5.56 -14.08
C ALA A 229 20.63 6.04 -13.53
N ALA A 230 20.40 7.35 -13.55
CA ALA A 230 19.11 7.98 -13.24
C ALA A 230 18.10 7.78 -14.39
N ALA A 231 17.96 6.54 -14.87
CA ALA A 231 17.12 6.10 -15.95
C ALA A 231 16.46 4.77 -15.60
N ILE A 232 15.48 4.34 -16.40
CA ILE A 232 14.79 3.06 -16.20
C ILE A 232 14.84 2.18 -17.44
N GLY A 233 14.98 0.88 -17.22
CA GLY A 233 15.08 -0.13 -18.29
C GLY A 233 16.49 -0.22 -18.85
N LYS A 234 16.57 -0.66 -20.11
CA LYS A 234 17.83 -0.83 -20.83
C LYS A 234 18.39 0.51 -21.29
N THR A 235 19.64 0.78 -20.94
CA THR A 235 20.44 1.96 -21.31
C THR A 235 21.68 1.53 -22.11
N SER A 236 22.53 2.48 -22.51
CA SER A 236 23.85 2.17 -23.08
C SER A 236 24.79 1.46 -22.09
N ASP A 237 24.58 1.68 -20.80
CA ASP A 237 25.48 1.28 -19.72
C ASP A 237 24.98 0.02 -18.98
N GLY A 238 23.92 -0.61 -19.47
CA GLY A 238 23.30 -1.79 -18.89
C GLY A 238 21.82 -1.60 -18.60
N TYR A 239 21.31 -2.20 -17.53
CA TYR A 239 19.94 -1.98 -17.07
C TYR A 239 19.95 -1.17 -15.78
N ALA A 240 19.08 -0.17 -15.72
CA ALA A 240 18.94 0.74 -14.59
C ALA A 240 17.50 0.80 -14.10
N ALA A 241 17.35 1.13 -12.83
CA ALA A 241 16.07 1.44 -12.21
C ALA A 241 16.24 2.67 -11.31
N TYR A 242 16.50 3.84 -11.89
CA TYR A 242 16.70 5.12 -11.20
C TYR A 242 17.69 5.07 -10.03
N GLY A 243 18.82 4.37 -10.21
CA GLY A 243 19.86 4.20 -9.18
C GLY A 243 19.62 3.10 -8.14
N TYR A 244 18.47 2.41 -8.17
CA TYR A 244 18.20 1.28 -7.29
C TYR A 244 19.03 0.06 -7.71
N GLN A 245 19.54 -0.69 -6.72
CA GLN A 245 20.31 -1.92 -7.01
C GLN A 245 19.42 -3.08 -7.45
N TYR A 246 18.15 -3.12 -7.03
CA TYR A 246 17.23 -4.21 -7.30
C TYR A 246 15.93 -3.70 -7.88
N ALA A 247 15.34 -4.47 -8.79
CA ALA A 247 13.98 -4.28 -9.28
C ALA A 247 13.21 -5.60 -9.28
N LEU A 248 11.98 -5.58 -8.77
CA LEU A 248 11.03 -6.70 -8.85
C LEU A 248 10.23 -6.59 -10.14
N MET A 249 10.21 -7.66 -10.91
CA MET A 249 9.45 -7.70 -12.17
C MET A 249 8.01 -8.13 -11.94
N GLN A 250 7.09 -7.38 -12.55
CA GLN A 250 5.67 -7.75 -12.59
C GLN A 250 5.49 -9.04 -13.40
N VAL A 251 4.90 -10.06 -12.79
CA VAL A 251 4.55 -11.35 -13.42
C VAL A 251 3.13 -11.35 -13.99
N GLY A 252 2.30 -10.40 -13.59
CA GLY A 252 1.01 -10.12 -14.20
C GLY A 252 0.23 -9.08 -13.41
N TYR A 253 -1.03 -8.89 -13.77
CA TYR A 253 -1.91 -7.91 -13.13
C TYR A 253 -3.36 -8.31 -13.29
N TYR A 254 -4.21 -7.79 -12.41
CA TYR A 254 -5.66 -7.91 -12.49
C TYR A 254 -6.27 -6.59 -12.96
N THR A 255 -7.25 -6.66 -13.87
CA THR A 255 -8.12 -5.54 -14.20
C THR A 255 -9.52 -5.73 -13.64
N TYR A 256 -10.22 -4.64 -13.36
CA TYR A 256 -11.65 -4.72 -13.05
C TYR A 256 -12.44 -5.23 -14.27
N ALA A 257 -13.28 -6.24 -14.08
CA ALA A 257 -14.17 -6.73 -15.13
C ALA A 257 -15.17 -5.66 -15.61
N GLY A 258 -15.45 -4.65 -14.77
CA GLY A 258 -16.35 -3.54 -15.10
C GLY A 258 -15.70 -2.40 -15.90
N GLY A 259 -14.39 -2.44 -16.16
CA GLY A 259 -13.64 -1.38 -16.84
C GLY A 259 -12.89 -0.45 -15.89
N THR A 260 -12.78 0.83 -16.25
CA THR A 260 -12.07 1.82 -15.43
C THR A 260 -12.81 2.11 -14.12
N CYS A 261 -12.11 2.05 -12.99
CA CYS A 261 -12.68 2.43 -11.70
C CYS A 261 -12.88 3.94 -11.58
N ASP A 262 -13.72 4.40 -10.67
CA ASP A 262 -13.99 5.82 -10.45
C ASP A 262 -13.94 6.18 -8.96
N MET A 263 -12.88 6.89 -8.56
CA MET A 263 -12.66 7.36 -7.18
C MET A 263 -13.73 8.36 -6.70
N SER A 264 -14.61 8.82 -7.59
CA SER A 264 -15.69 9.75 -7.30
C SER A 264 -17.08 9.10 -7.26
N SER A 265 -17.20 7.79 -7.50
CA SER A 265 -18.50 7.11 -7.59
C SER A 265 -18.57 5.80 -6.80
N ASP A 266 -19.47 5.76 -5.80
CA ASP A 266 -19.77 4.56 -4.99
C ASP A 266 -20.83 3.64 -5.61
N THR A 267 -21.27 3.95 -6.82
CA THR A 267 -22.18 3.14 -7.64
C THR A 267 -21.53 2.61 -8.92
N GLY A 268 -20.37 3.16 -9.30
CA GLY A 268 -19.56 2.72 -10.44
C GLY A 268 -18.62 1.55 -10.12
N VAL A 269 -17.60 1.35 -10.95
CA VAL A 269 -16.56 0.34 -10.71
C VAL A 269 -15.68 0.79 -9.54
N PRO A 270 -15.44 -0.05 -8.52
CA PRO A 270 -14.69 0.35 -7.33
C PRO A 270 -13.22 0.53 -7.61
N CYS A 271 -12.59 1.52 -6.96
CA CYS A 271 -11.14 1.61 -6.91
C CYS A 271 -10.64 1.04 -5.59
N PHE A 272 -9.72 0.07 -5.65
CA PHE A 272 -9.14 -0.53 -4.44
C PHE A 272 -8.09 0.41 -3.86
N SER A 273 -8.26 0.79 -2.60
CA SER A 273 -7.27 1.57 -1.85
C SER A 273 -6.32 0.67 -1.09
N SER A 274 -6.86 -0.29 -0.34
CA SER A 274 -6.07 -1.22 0.47
C SER A 274 -6.42 -2.68 0.23
N MET A 275 -5.53 -3.57 0.64
CA MET A 275 -5.69 -5.02 0.56
C MET A 275 -4.83 -5.75 1.60
N SER A 276 -5.23 -6.96 1.94
CA SER A 276 -4.49 -7.87 2.81
C SER A 276 -4.89 -9.34 2.61
N LEU A 277 -4.09 -10.26 3.14
CA LEU A 277 -4.36 -11.69 3.11
C LEU A 277 -5.20 -12.12 4.33
N ASP A 278 -6.12 -13.04 4.12
CA ASP A 278 -6.89 -13.73 5.15
C ASP A 278 -6.68 -15.25 5.05
N ARG A 279 -5.79 -15.74 5.92
CA ARG A 279 -5.45 -17.16 6.07
C ARG A 279 -6.42 -17.95 6.96
N SER A 280 -7.46 -17.30 7.50
CA SER A 280 -8.49 -17.97 8.31
C SER A 280 -9.57 -18.64 7.45
N THR A 281 -9.50 -18.46 6.12
CA THR A 281 -10.45 -19.01 5.15
C THR A 281 -9.88 -20.24 4.44
N SER A 282 -10.75 -21.08 3.87
CA SER A 282 -10.33 -22.22 3.05
C SER A 282 -11.08 -22.23 1.71
N PRO A 283 -10.41 -22.01 0.56
CA PRO A 283 -9.00 -21.63 0.45
C PRO A 283 -8.72 -20.27 1.13
N ASP A 284 -7.44 -19.98 1.38
CA ASP A 284 -7.00 -18.64 1.79
C ASP A 284 -7.54 -17.59 0.81
N SER A 285 -7.69 -16.35 1.25
CA SER A 285 -8.29 -15.31 0.40
C SER A 285 -7.62 -13.96 0.60
N VAL A 286 -7.79 -13.09 -0.39
CA VAL A 286 -7.41 -11.68 -0.29
C VAL A 286 -8.65 -10.85 -0.09
N VAL A 287 -8.55 -9.86 0.79
CA VAL A 287 -9.59 -8.85 0.98
C VAL A 287 -9.12 -7.49 0.49
N THR A 288 -10.05 -6.68 0.00
CA THR A 288 -9.79 -5.32 -0.50
C THR A 288 -10.83 -4.34 0.02
N THR A 289 -10.45 -3.07 0.15
CA THR A 289 -11.38 -1.97 0.45
C THR A 289 -11.27 -0.86 -0.59
N GLU A 290 -12.29 -0.02 -0.67
CA GLU A 290 -12.36 1.15 -1.52
C GLU A 290 -12.30 2.43 -0.70
N TYR A 291 -11.61 3.44 -1.23
CA TYR A 291 -11.48 4.74 -0.61
C TYR A 291 -12.41 5.78 -1.21
N PHE A 292 -13.00 6.58 -0.33
CA PHE A 292 -13.61 7.87 -0.68
C PHE A 292 -13.19 8.94 0.32
N SER A 293 -12.71 10.07 -0.18
CA SER A 293 -12.49 11.27 0.63
C SER A 293 -13.80 11.96 1.01
N ASP A 294 -14.82 11.83 0.16
CA ASP A 294 -16.19 12.25 0.40
C ASP A 294 -16.89 11.29 1.36
N GLN A 295 -17.06 11.71 2.62
CA GLN A 295 -17.65 10.89 3.68
C GLN A 295 -19.15 10.62 3.50
N THR A 296 -19.81 11.21 2.49
CA THR A 296 -21.19 10.86 2.14
C THR A 296 -21.29 9.58 1.30
N LYS A 297 -20.15 9.05 0.82
CA LYS A 297 -20.07 7.84 0.02
C LYS A 297 -19.71 6.63 0.86
N HIS A 298 -20.22 5.48 0.45
CA HIS A 298 -20.02 4.22 1.15
C HIS A 298 -18.98 3.38 0.43
N GLY A 299 -17.81 3.19 1.04
CA GLY A 299 -16.79 2.32 0.46
C GLY A 299 -17.19 0.85 0.53
N ARG A 300 -16.64 0.07 -0.40
CA ARG A 300 -16.98 -1.33 -0.61
C ARG A 300 -15.82 -2.26 -0.26
N LEU A 301 -16.17 -3.40 0.32
CA LEU A 301 -15.26 -4.46 0.75
C LEU A 301 -15.48 -5.68 -0.14
N TYR A 302 -14.41 -6.32 -0.61
CA TYR A 302 -14.49 -7.51 -1.45
C TYR A 302 -13.53 -8.59 -0.99
N ARG A 303 -13.93 -9.86 -1.13
CA ARG A 303 -13.07 -11.03 -0.90
C ARG A 303 -12.88 -11.82 -2.18
N TYR A 304 -11.64 -12.21 -2.46
CA TYR A 304 -11.27 -13.05 -3.59
C TYR A 304 -10.53 -14.30 -3.10
N PRO A 305 -10.96 -15.52 -3.45
CA PRO A 305 -10.27 -16.75 -3.06
C PRO A 305 -8.94 -16.89 -3.77
N MET A 306 -7.93 -17.43 -3.08
CA MET A 306 -6.66 -17.84 -3.67
C MET A 306 -6.79 -19.17 -4.41
N GLY A 307 -6.01 -19.31 -5.47
CA GLY A 307 -5.76 -20.54 -6.20
C GLY A 307 -4.49 -21.25 -5.72
N SER A 308 -4.24 -22.44 -6.26
CA SER A 308 -3.10 -23.28 -5.87
C SER A 308 -1.73 -22.79 -6.36
N ASP A 309 -1.70 -21.84 -7.28
CA ASP A 309 -0.50 -21.22 -7.85
C ASP A 309 -0.13 -19.89 -7.17
N TYR A 310 -0.72 -19.66 -5.99
CA TYR A 310 -0.63 -18.43 -5.21
C TYR A 310 -1.17 -17.19 -5.94
N LEU A 311 -1.89 -17.36 -7.06
CA LEU A 311 -2.69 -16.33 -7.74
C LEU A 311 -4.13 -16.34 -7.20
N LEU A 312 -4.95 -15.34 -7.51
CA LEU A 312 -6.39 -15.39 -7.24
C LEU A 312 -7.02 -16.48 -8.10
N ALA A 313 -7.97 -17.24 -7.56
CA ALA A 313 -8.59 -18.36 -8.25
C ALA A 313 -9.41 -17.87 -9.45
N ALA A 314 -8.81 -18.00 -10.63
CA ALA A 314 -9.40 -17.64 -11.90
C ALA A 314 -10.01 -18.86 -12.60
N ASP A 315 -11.07 -18.64 -13.37
CA ASP A 315 -11.59 -19.64 -14.31
C ASP A 315 -10.69 -19.77 -15.56
N SER A 316 -11.06 -20.66 -16.50
CA SER A 316 -10.30 -20.87 -17.73
C SER A 316 -10.19 -19.64 -18.65
N SER A 317 -11.02 -18.61 -18.43
CA SER A 317 -10.95 -17.34 -19.16
C SER A 317 -10.08 -16.29 -18.46
N GLY A 318 -9.54 -16.60 -17.28
CA GLY A 318 -8.82 -15.66 -16.44
C GLY A 318 -9.72 -14.79 -15.56
N ALA A 319 -11.04 -15.07 -15.53
CA ALA A 319 -11.98 -14.30 -14.71
C ALA A 319 -11.96 -14.80 -13.26
N VAL A 320 -11.86 -13.87 -12.32
CA VAL A 320 -11.89 -14.11 -10.87
C VAL A 320 -13.18 -13.54 -10.32
N ALA A 321 -13.95 -14.37 -9.61
CA ALA A 321 -15.18 -13.96 -8.96
C ALA A 321 -14.94 -13.64 -7.48
N ALA A 322 -15.43 -12.50 -7.00
CA ALA A 322 -15.49 -12.23 -5.57
C ALA A 322 -16.41 -13.26 -4.88
N THR A 323 -15.99 -13.78 -3.74
CA THR A 323 -16.82 -14.69 -2.91
C THR A 323 -17.75 -13.89 -2.01
N GLU A 324 -17.29 -12.75 -1.51
CA GLU A 324 -18.05 -11.81 -0.67
C GLU A 324 -17.93 -10.38 -1.20
N ALA A 325 -18.97 -9.58 -1.00
CA ALA A 325 -19.00 -8.17 -1.33
C ALA A 325 -19.92 -7.43 -0.36
N TYR A 326 -19.37 -6.43 0.33
CA TYR A 326 -20.10 -5.62 1.30
C TYR A 326 -19.94 -4.13 1.03
N LYS A 327 -20.91 -3.33 1.50
CA LYS A 327 -20.81 -1.89 1.70
C LYS A 327 -20.59 -1.62 3.18
N SER A 328 -19.64 -0.74 3.47
CA SER A 328 -19.39 -0.19 4.80
C SER A 328 -19.89 1.25 4.87
N GLY A 329 -20.45 1.64 6.02
CA GLY A 329 -20.76 3.04 6.31
C GLY A 329 -19.50 3.90 6.50
N VAL A 330 -18.33 3.27 6.71
CA VAL A 330 -17.06 3.96 7.00
C VAL A 330 -16.54 4.65 5.73
N GLY A 331 -16.40 5.98 5.78
CA GLY A 331 -15.67 6.76 4.78
C GLY A 331 -14.15 6.68 4.98
N ASN A 332 -13.35 7.17 4.03
CA ASN A 332 -11.89 7.27 4.13
C ASN A 332 -11.20 5.96 4.63
N MET A 333 -11.58 4.82 4.04
CA MET A 333 -11.01 3.51 4.38
C MET A 333 -9.63 3.35 3.74
N GLN A 334 -8.60 3.37 4.59
CA GLN A 334 -7.19 3.31 4.22
C GLN A 334 -6.53 1.97 4.58
N GLY A 335 -7.18 1.14 5.39
CA GLY A 335 -6.71 -0.20 5.70
C GLY A 335 -7.85 -1.19 5.82
N VAL A 336 -7.59 -2.43 5.43
CA VAL A 336 -8.52 -3.54 5.59
C VAL A 336 -7.77 -4.81 5.99
N LEU A 337 -8.33 -5.55 6.93
CA LEU A 337 -7.92 -6.90 7.31
C LEU A 337 -9.18 -7.75 7.49
N SER A 338 -9.12 -9.03 7.16
CA SER A 338 -10.14 -9.96 7.58
C SER A 338 -9.53 -11.16 8.28
N HIS A 339 -10.21 -11.61 9.33
CA HIS A 339 -9.80 -12.77 10.11
C HIS A 339 -11.01 -13.32 10.87
N GLY A 340 -11.22 -14.63 10.84
CA GLY A 340 -12.25 -15.29 11.65
C GLY A 340 -13.68 -14.82 11.35
N GLY A 341 -13.96 -14.44 10.10
CA GLY A 341 -15.27 -13.92 9.67
C GLY A 341 -15.54 -12.45 10.02
N LYS A 342 -14.55 -11.74 10.57
CA LYS A 342 -14.62 -10.30 10.86
C LYS A 342 -13.91 -9.48 9.80
N TRP A 343 -14.33 -8.23 9.61
CA TRP A 343 -13.68 -7.24 8.75
C TRP A 343 -13.18 -6.09 9.60
N TYR A 344 -11.86 -5.96 9.70
CA TYR A 344 -11.21 -4.84 10.36
C TYR A 344 -10.95 -3.73 9.36
N VAL A 345 -11.46 -2.53 9.62
CA VAL A 345 -11.36 -1.39 8.73
C VAL A 345 -10.69 -0.22 9.44
N ALA A 346 -9.56 0.23 8.90
CA ALA A 346 -8.86 1.43 9.36
C ALA A 346 -9.36 2.65 8.57
N HIS A 347 -9.93 3.61 9.29
CA HIS A 347 -10.33 4.91 8.81
C HIS A 347 -9.22 5.92 9.10
N SER A 348 -8.83 6.70 8.09
CA SER A 348 -7.92 7.82 8.26
C SER A 348 -8.67 9.15 8.41
N SER A 349 -8.20 9.98 9.32
CA SER A 349 -8.74 11.32 9.57
C SER A 349 -7.69 12.37 9.27
N ALA A 350 -8.10 13.47 8.63
CA ALA A 350 -7.18 14.53 8.24
C ALA A 350 -6.66 15.35 9.43
N THR A 351 -7.41 15.42 10.53
CA THR A 351 -7.14 16.38 11.63
C THR A 351 -6.89 15.73 12.99
N ILE A 352 -7.30 14.48 13.19
CA ILE A 352 -7.22 13.76 14.48
C ILE A 352 -6.74 12.32 14.26
N HIS A 353 -6.61 11.55 15.35
CA HIS A 353 -6.37 10.11 15.27
C HIS A 353 -7.42 9.42 14.40
N GLY A 354 -6.98 8.41 13.65
CA GLY A 354 -7.87 7.57 12.88
C GLY A 354 -8.77 6.72 13.78
N GLN A 355 -9.61 5.90 13.14
CA GLN A 355 -10.51 4.99 13.83
C GLN A 355 -10.28 3.57 13.30
N LEU A 356 -10.45 2.57 14.15
CA LEU A 356 -10.38 1.17 13.77
C LEU A 356 -11.71 0.50 14.13
N TYR A 357 -12.29 -0.20 13.17
CA TYR A 357 -13.59 -0.86 13.28
C TYR A 357 -13.44 -2.36 13.15
N ASP A 358 -14.14 -3.13 13.98
CA ASP A 358 -14.55 -4.51 13.69
C ASP A 358 -15.96 -4.48 13.09
N GLN A 359 -16.10 -4.98 11.86
CA GLN A 359 -17.35 -4.99 11.12
C GLN A 359 -17.79 -6.40 10.74
N THR A 360 -19.09 -6.63 10.91
CA THR A 360 -19.84 -7.82 10.47
C THR A 360 -21.15 -7.35 9.84
N THR A 361 -21.94 -8.28 9.29
CA THR A 361 -23.30 -7.96 8.79
C THR A 361 -24.31 -7.65 9.90
N THR A 362 -23.91 -7.75 11.17
CA THR A 362 -24.78 -7.52 12.33
C THR A 362 -24.31 -6.37 13.22
N ALA A 363 -23.05 -5.97 13.15
CA ALA A 363 -22.49 -4.91 13.98
C ALA A 363 -21.31 -4.21 13.29
N SER A 364 -21.09 -2.94 13.64
CA SER A 364 -19.85 -2.19 13.41
C SER A 364 -19.41 -1.59 14.74
N THR A 365 -18.26 -2.01 15.25
CA THR A 365 -17.78 -1.67 16.59
C THR A 365 -16.40 -1.01 16.51
N PRO A 366 -16.25 0.26 16.90
CA PRO A 366 -14.95 0.91 16.95
C PRO A 366 -14.20 0.60 18.25
N SER A 367 -12.88 0.79 18.23
CA SER A 367 -12.10 1.02 19.47
C SER A 367 -12.53 2.31 20.15
N TYR A 368 -12.51 2.36 21.49
CA TYR A 368 -12.76 3.57 22.28
C TYR A 368 -11.58 3.90 23.22
N CYS A 369 -11.33 5.18 23.44
CA CYS A 369 -10.26 5.69 24.30
C CYS A 369 -10.59 7.10 24.82
N GLY A 370 -9.85 7.55 25.84
CA GLY A 370 -10.02 8.87 26.45
C GLY A 370 -11.21 8.98 27.42
N ASP A 371 -11.36 10.17 28.01
CA ASP A 371 -12.47 10.57 28.88
C ASP A 371 -12.88 12.03 28.55
N PRO A 372 -14.08 12.28 27.96
CA PRO A 372 -15.08 11.28 27.57
C PRO A 372 -14.58 10.38 26.43
N GLN A 373 -15.15 9.17 26.31
CA GLN A 373 -14.75 8.20 25.29
C GLN A 373 -14.99 8.73 23.87
N THR A 374 -13.98 8.55 23.02
CA THR A 374 -14.01 8.84 21.58
C THR A 374 -13.57 7.62 20.78
N PRO A 375 -14.06 7.42 19.54
CA PRO A 375 -13.59 6.36 18.64
C PRO A 375 -12.28 6.68 17.90
N ALA A 376 -11.81 7.94 17.97
CA ALA A 376 -10.57 8.40 17.33
C ALA A 376 -9.34 7.92 18.11
N CYS A 377 -9.07 6.62 18.03
CA CYS A 377 -8.09 5.92 18.87
C CYS A 377 -7.02 5.18 18.08
N TRP A 378 -7.23 5.00 16.77
CA TRP A 378 -6.24 4.37 15.92
C TRP A 378 -5.07 5.33 15.66
N ALA A 379 -4.08 4.91 14.88
CA ALA A 379 -2.93 5.76 14.59
C ALA A 379 -3.31 7.06 13.85
N MET A 380 -2.43 8.07 13.89
CA MET A 380 -2.53 9.26 13.06
C MET A 380 -2.17 8.91 11.62
N HIS A 381 -3.00 9.30 10.65
CA HIS A 381 -2.82 9.00 9.23
C HIS A 381 -2.48 7.52 8.95
N PRO A 382 -3.30 6.59 9.46
CA PRO A 382 -3.06 5.16 9.35
C PRO A 382 -3.36 4.66 7.95
N GLU A 383 -2.54 3.73 7.48
CA GLU A 383 -2.65 3.07 6.19
C GLU A 383 -2.41 1.57 6.36
N ALA A 384 -3.10 0.77 5.55
CA ALA A 384 -3.02 -0.68 5.46
C ALA A 384 -3.10 -1.47 6.79
N LEU A 385 -3.44 -2.75 6.67
CA LEU A 385 -3.38 -3.72 7.76
C LEU A 385 -2.89 -5.04 7.18
N THR A 386 -2.07 -5.78 7.91
CA THR A 386 -1.66 -7.15 7.56
C THR A 386 -1.57 -7.96 8.86
N TYR A 387 -1.85 -9.26 8.79
CA TYR A 387 -1.83 -10.13 9.97
C TYR A 387 -0.72 -11.17 9.85
N ASP A 388 0.25 -11.07 10.74
CA ASP A 388 1.31 -12.06 10.87
C ASP A 388 0.81 -13.23 11.76
N TRP A 389 0.44 -14.34 11.13
CA TRP A 389 -0.17 -15.48 11.83
C TRP A 389 0.76 -16.13 12.85
N ALA A 390 2.07 -16.14 12.58
CA ALA A 390 3.07 -16.77 13.44
C ALA A 390 3.26 -15.99 14.76
N THR A 391 3.14 -14.66 14.71
CA THR A 391 3.31 -13.79 15.89
C THR A 391 1.99 -13.36 16.53
N GLY A 392 0.87 -13.47 15.82
CA GLY A 392 -0.42 -12.97 16.27
C GLY A 392 -0.53 -11.45 16.23
N LEU A 393 0.35 -10.77 15.50
CA LEU A 393 0.40 -9.32 15.39
C LEU A 393 -0.28 -8.82 14.12
N VAL A 394 -1.05 -7.74 14.25
CA VAL A 394 -1.57 -6.95 13.15
C VAL A 394 -0.65 -5.75 12.95
N TRP A 395 0.02 -5.70 11.81
CA TRP A 395 0.89 -4.59 11.43
C TRP A 395 0.16 -3.53 10.61
N SER A 396 0.59 -2.29 10.75
CA SER A 396 0.09 -1.13 10.03
C SER A 396 1.21 -0.09 9.84
N VAL A 397 0.96 0.94 9.04
CA VAL A 397 1.91 2.00 8.73
C VAL A 397 1.26 3.37 8.82
N THR A 398 2.01 4.40 9.19
CA THR A 398 1.56 5.81 9.14
C THR A 398 2.20 6.56 7.98
N GLU A 399 1.39 7.35 7.28
CA GLU A 399 1.76 7.96 5.99
C GLU A 399 2.55 9.27 6.14
N TRP A 400 2.13 10.13 7.06
CA TRP A 400 2.51 11.54 7.04
C TRP A 400 3.89 11.81 7.62
N THR A 401 4.62 12.71 6.96
CA THR A 401 5.87 13.25 7.49
C THR A 401 5.61 14.16 8.69
N PRO A 402 6.61 14.38 9.57
CA PRO A 402 6.53 15.39 10.61
C PRO A 402 6.20 16.80 10.10
N ALA A 403 6.66 17.15 8.90
CA ALA A 403 6.38 18.44 8.28
C ALA A 403 4.92 18.56 7.84
N SER A 404 4.34 17.51 7.24
CA SER A 404 2.92 17.44 6.86
C SER A 404 2.03 17.58 8.09
N CYS A 405 2.34 16.82 9.15
CA CYS A 405 1.65 16.91 10.44
C CYS A 405 1.70 18.33 11.02
N SER A 406 2.90 18.91 11.10
CA SER A 406 3.09 20.27 11.62
C SER A 406 2.32 21.33 10.82
N GLY A 407 2.29 21.19 9.48
CA GLY A 407 1.49 22.04 8.60
C GLY A 407 -0.02 21.97 8.87
N ALA A 408 -0.50 20.84 9.39
CA ALA A 408 -1.88 20.64 9.84
C ALA A 408 -2.10 20.93 11.34
N GLY A 409 -1.08 21.43 12.06
CA GLY A 409 -1.15 21.71 13.49
C GLY A 409 -1.11 20.44 14.38
N GLN A 410 -0.53 19.36 13.87
CA GLN A 410 -0.44 18.05 14.53
C GLN A 410 1.00 17.67 14.87
N THR A 411 1.15 16.74 15.82
CA THR A 411 2.42 16.08 16.12
C THR A 411 2.31 14.61 15.75
N CYS A 412 2.88 14.23 14.61
CA CYS A 412 2.95 12.85 14.14
C CYS A 412 4.15 12.65 13.21
N GLY A 413 4.41 11.39 12.82
CA GLY A 413 5.44 11.04 11.85
C GLY A 413 5.21 9.62 11.30
N ARG A 414 6.12 9.17 10.45
CA ARG A 414 6.05 7.85 9.79
C ARG A 414 6.55 6.75 10.70
N THR A 415 5.74 5.72 10.90
CA THR A 415 6.03 4.55 11.74
C THR A 415 5.52 3.30 11.07
N LEU A 416 6.24 2.18 11.26
CA LEU A 416 5.64 0.85 11.20
C LEU A 416 5.30 0.46 12.63
N PHE A 417 4.13 -0.10 12.87
CA PHE A 417 3.75 -0.54 14.21
C PHE A 417 2.87 -1.78 14.15
N ALA A 418 2.80 -2.51 15.27
CA ALA A 418 1.90 -3.64 15.39
C ALA A 418 1.21 -3.70 16.75
N VAL A 419 0.03 -4.29 16.75
CA VAL A 419 -0.80 -4.58 17.92
C VAL A 419 -1.22 -6.06 17.89
N PRO A 420 -1.44 -6.72 19.03
CA PRO A 420 -1.98 -8.08 19.02
C PRO A 420 -3.39 -8.12 18.40
N LEU A 421 -3.69 -9.12 17.57
CA LEU A 421 -5.04 -9.28 17.00
C LEU A 421 -6.12 -9.35 18.08
N SER A 422 -5.81 -9.96 19.23
CA SER A 422 -6.72 -10.11 20.36
C SER A 422 -7.09 -8.80 21.07
N THR A 423 -6.43 -7.69 20.74
CA THR A 423 -6.74 -6.36 21.31
C THR A 423 -7.48 -5.46 20.32
N LEU A 424 -7.73 -5.93 19.09
CA LEU A 424 -8.64 -5.27 18.17
C LEU A 424 -10.09 -5.32 18.73
N PRO A 425 -10.96 -4.35 18.34
CA PRO A 425 -12.31 -4.22 18.87
C PRO A 425 -13.21 -5.45 18.64
#